data_AF-A0A4Q3U1J1-F1
#
_entry.id   AF-A0A4Q3U1J1-F1
#
_cell.length_a   1.000
_cell.length_b   1.000
_cell.length_c   1.000
_cell.angle_alpha   90.00
_cell.angle_beta   90.00
_cell.angle_gamma   90.00
#
_symmetry.space_group_name_H-M   'P 1'
#
loop_
_entity.id
_entity.type
_entity.pdbx_description
1 polymer ?
#
loop_
_entity_poly.entity_id
_entity_poly.type
_entity_poly.pdbx_seq_one_letter_code
_entity_poly.pdbx_strand_id
1 'polypeptide(L)' 'MKLGTPLSDTAVRVMLLGAGELGKEVAIELQRLGVEVVAVDRYPNAPAMQVAHRSHVIPMTDPQVLNGLI' A
#
# COMPACT_ATOMS: atom_id res chain seq x y z
N MET A 1 20.59 -6.73 6.07
CA MET A 1 19.41 -6.81 5.18
C MET A 1 19.50 -5.65 4.18
N LYS A 2 19.30 -5.87 2.88
CA LYS A 2 19.34 -4.81 1.87
C LYS A 2 17.95 -4.67 1.26
N LEU A 3 17.35 -3.48 1.39
CA LEU A 3 16.08 -3.15 0.73
C LEU A 3 16.37 -2.86 -0.76
N GLY A 4 15.48 -3.30 -1.65
CA GLY A 4 15.54 -2.90 -3.06
C GLY A 4 15.00 -1.48 -3.28
N THR A 5 14.87 -1.10 -4.55
CA THR A 5 14.33 0.21 -4.97
C THR A 5 12.86 0.05 -5.36
N PRO A 6 11.94 0.95 -4.95
CA PRO A 6 10.53 0.81 -5.29
C PRO A 6 10.35 0.93 -6.81
N LEU A 7 9.32 0.27 -7.36
CA LEU A 7 9.04 0.23 -8.80
C LEU A 7 10.09 -0.54 -9.63
N SER A 8 10.97 -1.31 -8.97
CA SER A 8 11.90 -2.24 -9.64
C SER A 8 11.55 -3.69 -9.33
N ASP A 9 12.19 -4.62 -10.04
CA ASP A 9 12.04 -6.06 -9.81
C ASP A 9 12.60 -6.51 -8.45
N THR A 10 13.41 -5.67 -7.80
CA THR A 10 14.00 -5.95 -6.49
C THR A 10 13.23 -5.31 -5.33
N ALA A 11 12.13 -4.60 -5.62
CA ALA A 11 11.39 -3.85 -4.62
C ALA A 11 10.90 -4.74 -3.48
N VAL A 12 11.09 -4.26 -2.25
CA VAL A 12 10.29 -4.74 -1.12
C VAL A 12 8.92 -4.06 -1.23
N ARG A 13 7.84 -4.85 -1.24
CA ARG A 13 6.47 -4.36 -1.39
C ARG A 13 5.67 -4.56 -0.12
N VAL A 14 4.93 -3.54 0.29
CA VAL A 14 3.99 -3.59 1.43
C VAL A 14 2.60 -3.18 0.95
N MET A 15 1.61 -4.01 1.27
CA MET A 15 0.20 -3.71 1.06
C MET A 15 -0.44 -3.30 2.39
N LEU A 16 -1.06 -2.12 2.43
CA LEU A 16 -1.80 -1.62 3.60
C LEU A 16 -3.29 -1.90 3.41
N LEU A 17 -3.88 -2.72 4.28
CA LEU A 17 -5.32 -2.98 4.32
C LEU A 17 -5.99 -2.02 5.31
N GLY A 18 -6.50 -0.92 4.78
CA GLY A 18 -6.88 0.28 5.54
C GLY A 18 -5.88 1.40 5.29
N ALA A 19 -6.35 2.49 4.67
CA ALA A 19 -5.54 3.60 4.18
C ALA A 19 -5.91 4.93 4.85
N GLY A 20 -6.32 4.90 6.11
CA GLY A 20 -6.57 6.08 6.95
C GLY A 20 -5.30 6.87 7.29
N GLU A 21 -5.42 7.84 8.19
CA GLU A 21 -4.35 8.74 8.63
C GLU A 21 -3.18 8.00 9.28
N LEU A 22 -3.45 6.94 10.04
CA LEU A 22 -2.40 6.09 10.60
C LEU A 22 -1.63 5.36 9.49
N GLY A 23 -2.35 4.84 8.50
CA GLY A 23 -1.76 4.21 7.32
C GLY A 23 -0.94 5.20 6.49
N LYS A 24 -1.29 6.49 6.50
CA LYS A 24 -0.56 7.55 5.78
C LYS A 24 0.83 7.76 6.36
N GLU A 25 0.95 7.86 7.68
CA GLU A 25 2.26 8.00 8.33
C GLU A 25 3.12 6.74 8.13
N VAL A 26 2.52 5.55 8.26
CA VAL A 26 3.22 4.28 7.96
C VAL A 26 3.70 4.24 6.50
N ALA A 27 2.86 4.66 5.54
CA ALA A 27 3.24 4.74 4.14
C ALA A 27 4.39 5.72 3.90
N ILE A 28 4.40 6.88 4.56
CA ILE A 28 5.48 7.88 4.47
C ILE A 28 6.80 7.29 4.96
N GLU A 29 6.82 6.59 6.10
CA GLU A 29 8.05 5.97 6.61
C GLU A 29 8.55 4.83 5.71
N LEU A 30 7.64 4.02 5.17
CA LEU A 30 7.98 3.00 4.19
C LEU A 30 8.61 3.61 2.94
N GLN A 31 8.09 4.74 2.44
CA GLN A 31 8.69 5.45 1.32
C GLN A 31 10.06 6.04 1.63
N ARG A 32 10.26 6.58 2.83
CA ARG A 32 11.58 7.06 3.29
C ARG A 32 12.62 5.93 3.29
N LEU A 33 12.19 4.69 3.48
CA LEU A 33 13.02 3.48 3.40
C LEU A 33 13.13 2.89 1.98
N GLY A 34 12.48 3.48 0.97
CA GLY A 34 12.47 2.93 -0.39
C GLY A 34 11.58 1.70 -0.57
N VAL A 35 10.59 1.50 0.29
CA VAL A 35 9.61 0.41 0.16
C VAL A 35 8.49 0.84 -0.78
N GLU A 36 8.08 -0.07 -1.66
CA GLU A 36 6.95 0.14 -2.56
C GLU A 36 5.64 -0.13 -1.83
N VAL A 37 4.85 0.93 -1.65
CA VAL A 37 3.57 0.88 -0.91
C VAL A 37 2.39 0.77 -1.87
N VAL A 38 1.51 -0.21 -1.60
CA VAL A 38 0.18 -0.36 -2.20
C VAL A 38 -0.88 -0.12 -1.12
N ALA A 39 -1.70 0.92 -1.27
CA ALA A 39 -2.74 1.25 -0.29
C ALA A 39 -4.11 0.72 -0.73
N VAL A 40 -4.79 -0.01 0.15
CA VAL A 40 -6.12 -0.59 -0.11
C VAL A 40 -7.11 -0.02 0.90
N ASP A 41 -8.28 0.43 0.42
CA ASP A 41 -9.38 0.87 1.28
C ASP A 41 -10.73 0.63 0.58
N ARG A 42 -11.83 0.87 1.28
CA ARG A 42 -13.21 0.73 0.77
C ARG A 42 -13.71 1.95 -0.01
N TYR A 43 -12.93 3.03 -0.08
CA TYR A 43 -13.31 4.27 -0.75
C TYR A 43 -12.09 4.93 -1.44
N PRO A 44 -12.30 5.71 -2.50
CA PRO A 44 -11.21 6.36 -3.23
C PRO A 44 -10.58 7.50 -2.42
N ASN A 45 -9.32 7.83 -2.73
CA ASN A 45 -8.59 8.97 -2.18
C ASN A 45 -8.41 8.96 -0.65
N ALA A 46 -8.45 7.79 -0.02
CA ALA A 46 -8.13 7.62 1.38
C ALA A 46 -6.73 8.19 1.71
N PRO A 47 -6.49 8.69 2.94
CA PRO A 47 -5.26 9.42 3.28
C PRO A 47 -3.95 8.77 2.82
N ALA A 48 -3.76 7.47 3.01
CA ALA A 48 -2.53 6.77 2.59
C ALA A 48 -2.44 6.55 1.08
N MET A 49 -3.57 6.53 0.34
CA MET A 49 -3.56 6.43 -1.13
C MET A 49 -2.92 7.64 -1.79
N GLN A 50 -2.97 8.81 -1.15
CA GLN A 50 -2.39 10.05 -1.67
C GLN A 50 -0.87 10.05 -1.68
N VAL A 51 -0.26 9.21 -0.85
CA VAL A 51 1.19 9.06 -0.78
C VAL A 51 1.65 7.75 -1.42
N ALA A 52 0.85 6.68 -1.43
CA ALA A 52 1.23 5.36 -1.97
C ALA A 52 1.57 5.35 -3.47
N HIS A 53 2.33 4.34 -3.90
CA HIS A 53 2.71 4.18 -5.32
C HIS A 53 1.53 3.69 -6.18
N ARG A 54 0.68 2.83 -5.59
CA ARG A 54 -0.55 2.30 -6.20
C ARG A 54 -1.64 2.22 -5.15
N SER A 55 -2.89 2.26 -5.58
CA SER A 55 -4.03 2.04 -4.69
C SER A 55 -5.14 1.20 -5.32
N HIS A 56 -5.89 0.51 -4.46
CA HIS A 56 -7.07 -0.27 -4.85
C HIS A 56 -8.26 0.08 -3.96
N VAL A 57 -9.44 0.19 -4.58
CA VAL A 57 -10.71 0.39 -3.87
C VAL A 57 -11.51 -0.90 -3.94
N ILE A 58 -11.58 -1.64 -2.84
CA ILE A 58 -12.28 -2.93 -2.77
C ILE A 58 -13.01 -3.12 -1.44
N PRO A 59 -14.03 -4.00 -1.39
CA PRO A 59 -14.57 -4.50 -0.12
C PRO A 59 -13.52 -5.42 0.56
N MET A 60 -12.70 -4.86 1.45
CA MET A 60 -11.61 -5.60 2.12
C MET A 60 -12.06 -6.76 3.02
N THR A 61 -13.37 -6.85 3.34
CA THR A 61 -13.98 -7.97 4.07
C THR A 61 -14.34 -9.15 3.18
N ASP A 62 -14.24 -9.00 1.85
CA ASP A 62 -14.44 -10.10 0.90
C ASP A 62 -13.10 -10.80 0.63
N PRO A 63 -12.91 -12.05 1.09
CA PRO A 63 -11.66 -12.76 0.94
C PRO A 63 -11.36 -13.12 -0.53
N GLN A 64 -12.38 -13.29 -1.39
CA GLN A 64 -12.16 -13.61 -2.80
C GLN A 64 -11.62 -12.40 -3.54
N VAL A 65 -12.21 -11.22 -3.27
CA VAL A 65 -11.73 -9.95 -3.85
C VAL A 65 -10.35 -9.60 -3.32
N LEU A 66 -10.10 -9.78 -2.01
CA LEU A 66 -8.79 -9.50 -1.41
C LEU A 66 -7.68 -10.40 -1.96
N ASN A 67 -7.94 -11.71 -2.13
CA ASN A 67 -6.98 -12.63 -2.74
C ASN A 67 -6.68 -12.30 -4.20
N GLY A 68 -7.58 -11.60 -4.91
CA GLY A 68 -7.33 -11.15 -6.28
C GLY A 68 -6.28 -10.04 -6.42
N LEU A 69 -5.76 -9.50 -5.31
CA LEU A 69 -4.73 -8.46 -5.32
C LEU A 69 -3.29 -8.99 -5.24
N ILE A 70 -3.08 -10.29 -4.98
CA ILE A 70 -1.76 -10.92 -4.82
C ILE A 70 -1.36 -11.79 -6.01
#